data_AF-A0A7W1I8S2-F1
#
_entry.id   AF-A0A7W1I8S2-F1
#
_cell.length_a   1.000
_cell.length_b   1.000
_cell.length_c   1.000
_cell.angle_alpha   90.00
_cell.angle_beta   90.00
_cell.angle_gamma   90.00
#
_symmetry.space_group_name_H-M   'P 1'
#
loop_
_entity.id
_entity.type
_entity.pdbx_description
1 polymer ?
#
loop_
_entity_poly.entity_id
_entity_poly.type
_entity_poly.pdbx_seq_one_letter_code
_entity_poly.pdbx_strand_id
1 'polypeptide(L)'
;MSDHLEIRVLGPLEVRVAGAQIDLGGAKPRAILAALALQAGRVVSVDQLVDAGWGAEAPLRAVNSVPVYISQLRKALGASRIETRAPGYALSLAPTELDLGRFEEQVGAAAIARA
;
A
#
# COMPACT_ATOMS: atom_id res chain seq x y z
N MET A 1 -13.04 -17.92 -7.60
CA MET A 1 -13.13 -16.54 -8.11
C MET A 1 -11.91 -15.82 -7.58
N SER A 2 -10.97 -15.47 -8.45
CA SER A 2 -9.67 -14.97 -8.01
C SER A 2 -9.84 -13.56 -7.43
N ASP A 3 -9.80 -13.45 -6.10
CA ASP A 3 -9.66 -12.21 -5.32
C ASP A 3 -8.26 -11.61 -5.54
N HIS A 4 -7.88 -11.45 -6.80
CA HIS A 4 -6.55 -11.00 -7.19
C HIS A 4 -6.47 -9.50 -6.99
N LEU A 5 -5.65 -9.10 -6.02
CA LEU A 5 -5.29 -7.72 -5.77
C LEU A 5 -4.04 -7.40 -6.60
N GLU A 6 -4.08 -6.28 -7.31
CA GLU A 6 -2.93 -5.74 -8.02
C GLU A 6 -2.77 -4.28 -7.64
N ILE A 7 -1.58 -3.91 -7.19
CA ILE A 7 -1.17 -2.55 -6.87
C ILE A 7 -0.01 -2.18 -7.78
N ARG A 8 -0.11 -1.01 -8.40
CA ARG A 8 0.95 -0.45 -9.25
C ARG A 8 1.44 0.86 -8.69
N VAL A 9 2.75 0.97 -8.45
CA VAL A 9 3.42 2.15 -7.89
C VAL A 9 4.50 2.71 -8.83
N LEU A 10 4.87 2.00 -9.90
CA LEU A 10 5.83 2.45 -10.90
C LEU A 10 5.19 3.39 -11.94
N GLY A 11 4.51 4.43 -11.43
CA GLY A 11 3.65 5.32 -12.19
C GLY A 11 2.57 5.92 -11.28
N PRO A 12 1.45 6.41 -11.85
CA PRO A 12 0.28 6.75 -11.04
C PRO A 12 -0.16 5.53 -10.22
N LEU A 13 -0.49 5.75 -8.94
CA LEU A 13 -0.98 4.65 -8.10
C LEU A 13 -2.27 4.06 -8.71
N GLU A 14 -2.22 2.79 -9.08
CA GLU A 14 -3.40 2.05 -9.55
C GLU A 14 -3.66 0.86 -8.63
N VAL A 15 -4.93 0.62 -8.33
CA VAL A 15 -5.34 -0.56 -7.58
C VAL A 15 -6.43 -1.27 -8.34
N ARG A 16 -6.26 -2.57 -8.52
CA ARG A 16 -7.22 -3.45 -9.16
C ARG A 16 -7.59 -4.59 -8.22
N VAL A 17 -8.88 -4.88 -8.14
CA VAL A 17 -9.43 -6.03 -7.40
C VAL A 17 -10.23 -6.87 -8.38
N ALA A 18 -9.88 -8.15 -8.49
CA ALA A 18 -10.48 -9.06 -9.47
C ALA A 18 -10.44 -8.50 -10.92
N GLY A 19 -9.38 -7.75 -11.26
CA GLY A 19 -9.17 -7.14 -12.57
C GLY A 19 -9.87 -5.80 -12.79
N ALA A 20 -10.76 -5.36 -11.89
CA ALA A 20 -11.42 -4.06 -11.98
C ALA A 20 -10.64 -2.99 -11.22
N GLN A 21 -10.40 -1.84 -11.84
CA GLN A 21 -9.76 -0.71 -11.16
C GLN A 21 -10.72 -0.13 -10.12
N ILE A 22 -10.23 0.05 -8.89
CA ILE A 22 -10.98 0.64 -7.80
C ILE A 22 -10.49 2.06 -7.53
N ASP A 23 -11.43 2.98 -7.33
CA ASP A 23 -11.13 4.33 -6.88
C ASP A 23 -11.00 4.36 -5.36
N LEU A 24 -9.82 4.73 -4.87
CA LEU A 24 -9.55 4.92 -3.44
C LEU A 24 -10.00 6.30 -2.95
N GLY A 25 -10.50 7.14 -3.85
CA GLY A 25 -10.88 8.52 -3.58
C GLY A 25 -9.66 9.45 -3.59
N GLY A 26 -9.63 10.37 -2.63
CA GLY A 26 -8.69 11.50 -2.63
C GLY A 26 -7.21 11.14 -2.47
N ALA A 27 -6.37 12.17 -2.47
CA ALA A 27 -4.91 12.01 -2.39
C ALA A 27 -4.43 11.31 -1.10
N LYS A 28 -5.13 11.50 0.04
CA LYS A 28 -4.73 10.96 1.35
C LYS A 28 -4.79 9.42 1.44
N PRO A 29 -5.93 8.74 1.15
CA PRO A 29 -5.96 7.28 1.15
C PRO A 29 -4.98 6.67 0.13
N ARG A 30 -4.79 7.32 -1.03
CA ARG A 30 -3.79 6.92 -2.04
C ARG A 30 -2.37 7.00 -1.49
N ALA A 31 -1.99 8.12 -0.86
CA ALA A 31 -0.66 8.30 -0.28
C ALA A 31 -0.38 7.31 0.86
N ILE A 32 -1.36 7.09 1.74
CA ILE A 32 -1.28 6.10 2.83
C ILE A 32 -1.09 4.68 2.26
N LEU A 33 -1.85 4.32 1.22
CA LEU A 33 -1.67 3.01 0.59
C LEU A 33 -0.30 2.88 -0.07
N ALA A 34 0.18 3.90 -0.77
CA ALA A 34 1.50 3.87 -1.39
C ALA A 34 2.60 3.66 -0.34
N ALA A 35 2.55 4.36 0.80
CA ALA A 35 3.49 4.18 1.89
C ALA A 35 3.48 2.74 2.45
N LEU A 36 2.30 2.16 2.61
CA LEU A 36 2.15 0.76 3.03
C LEU A 36 2.66 -0.23 1.97
N ALA A 37 2.40 0.01 0.69
CA ALA A 37 2.81 -0.87 -0.41
C ALA A 37 4.34 -0.88 -0.61
N LEU A 38 5.00 0.27 -0.51
CA LEU A 38 6.48 0.36 -0.55
C LEU A 38 7.15 -0.36 0.62
N GLN A 39 6.41 -0.59 1.71
CA GLN A 39 6.84 -1.30 2.91
C GLN A 39 6.06 -2.61 3.10
N ALA A 40 5.60 -3.25 2.01
CA ALA A 40 4.75 -4.44 2.08
C ALA A 40 5.34 -5.51 3.03
N GLY A 41 4.48 -6.07 3.88
CA GLY A 41 4.85 -7.03 4.93
C GLY A 41 5.50 -6.41 6.18
N ARG A 42 5.91 -5.13 6.16
CA ARG A 42 6.52 -4.42 7.29
C ARG A 42 5.53 -3.46 7.94
N VAL A 43 5.78 -3.15 9.21
CA VAL A 43 4.98 -2.18 9.96
C VAL A 43 5.38 -0.77 9.55
N VAL A 44 4.39 0.03 9.15
CA VAL A 44 4.52 1.47 8.96
C VAL A 44 3.81 2.16 10.13
N SER A 45 4.55 2.99 10.87
CA SER A 45 4.04 3.69 12.05
C SER A 45 2.96 4.71 11.68
N VAL A 46 2.10 5.06 12.64
CA VAL A 46 1.10 6.13 12.44
C VAL A 46 1.77 7.44 12.01
N ASP A 47 2.91 7.80 12.61
CA ASP A 47 3.63 9.03 12.27
C ASP A 47 4.13 9.03 10.83
N GLN A 48 4.67 7.90 10.35
CA GLN A 48 5.07 7.75 8.94
C GLN A 48 3.87 7.83 7.99
N LEU A 49 2.69 7.32 8.40
CA LEU A 49 1.48 7.45 7.59
C LEU A 49 0.94 8.89 7.58
N VAL A 50 1.12 9.63 8.68
CA VAL A 50 0.83 11.07 8.72
C VAL A 50 1.78 11.83 7.81
N ASP A 51 3.08 11.54 7.86
CA ASP A 51 4.06 12.18 6.98
C ASP A 51 3.79 11.86 5.50
N ALA A 52 3.50 10.60 5.17
CA ALA A 52 3.13 10.23 3.80
C ALA A 52 1.85 10.92 3.33
N GLY A 53 0.85 11.03 4.20
CA GLY A 53 -0.43 11.63 3.85
C GLY A 53 -0.34 13.15 3.70
N TRP A 54 0.34 13.85 4.63
CA TRP A 54 0.28 15.30 4.78
C TRP A 54 1.62 16.03 4.66
N GLY A 55 2.74 15.34 4.76
CA GLY A 55 4.08 15.92 4.77
C GLY A 55 4.23 16.99 5.85
N ALA A 56 4.96 18.06 5.50
CA ALA A 56 5.26 19.16 6.41
C ALA A 56 4.03 19.95 6.90
N GLU A 57 2.89 19.84 6.23
CA GLU A 57 1.66 20.59 6.56
C GLU A 57 0.66 19.75 7.39
N ALA A 58 1.12 18.70 8.05
CA ALA A 58 0.28 17.84 8.88
C ALA A 58 -0.46 18.64 9.97
N PRO A 59 -1.80 18.62 10.01
CA PRO A 59 -2.55 19.18 11.12
C PRO A 59 -2.23 18.46 12.42
N LEU A 60 -2.34 19.16 13.56
CA LEU A 60 -2.17 18.61 14.91
C LEU A 60 -2.97 17.33 15.19
N ARG A 61 -4.08 17.11 14.46
CA ARG A 61 -4.98 15.95 14.63
C ARG A 61 -4.91 14.93 13.48
N ALA A 62 -3.91 15.00 12.61
CA ALA A 62 -3.76 14.07 11.48
C ALA A 62 -3.68 12.60 11.92
N VAL A 63 -3.04 12.34 13.05
CA VAL A 63 -2.97 11.00 13.68
C VAL A 63 -4.35 10.37 13.90
N ASN A 64 -5.37 11.20 14.21
CA ASN A 64 -6.74 10.73 14.43
C ASN A 64 -7.47 10.38 13.12
N SER A 65 -6.98 10.88 11.98
CA SER A 65 -7.52 10.58 10.66
C SER A 65 -6.97 9.28 10.05
N VAL A 66 -5.78 8.83 10.49
CA VAL A 66 -5.16 7.59 9.96
C VAL A 66 -6.10 6.38 10.08
N PRO A 67 -6.73 6.09 11.24
CA PRO A 67 -7.66 4.96 11.35
C PRO A 67 -8.86 5.04 10.39
N VAL A 68 -9.32 6.24 10.03
CA VAL A 68 -10.41 6.46 9.07
C VAL A 68 -9.98 6.00 7.68
N TYR A 69 -8.81 6.42 7.22
CA TYR A 69 -8.28 6.00 5.93
C TYR A 69 -7.93 4.51 5.91
N ILE A 70 -7.40 3.94 6.99
CA ILE A 70 -7.18 2.49 7.10
C ILE A 70 -8.51 1.72 7.01
N SER A 71 -9.58 2.22 7.62
CA SER A 71 -10.91 1.61 7.51
C SER A 71 -11.42 1.65 6.06
N GLN A 72 -11.25 2.77 5.36
CA GLN A 72 -11.61 2.90 3.95
C GLN A 72 -10.82 1.93 3.07
N LEU A 73 -9.49 1.84 3.26
CA LEU A 73 -8.64 0.92 2.52
C LEU A 73 -9.01 -0.55 2.80
N ARG A 74 -9.30 -0.93 4.05
CA ARG A 74 -9.78 -2.28 4.38
C ARG A 74 -11.09 -2.64 3.68
N LYS A 75 -12.00 -1.68 3.50
CA LYS A 75 -13.24 -1.89 2.75
C LYS A 75 -12.96 -2.12 1.26
N ALA A 76 -11.98 -1.41 0.70
CA ALA A 76 -11.65 -1.48 -0.71
C ALA A 76 -10.80 -2.71 -1.08
N LEU A 77 -9.85 -3.09 -0.23
CA LEU A 77 -8.84 -4.13 -0.51
C LEU A 77 -9.19 -5.50 0.11
N GLY A 78 -10.09 -5.52 1.08
CA GLY A 78 -10.34 -6.67 1.95
C GLY A 78 -9.78 -6.47 3.35
N ALA A 79 -10.58 -6.78 4.36
CA ALA A 79 -10.29 -6.45 5.76
C ALA A 79 -9.00 -7.11 6.30
N SER A 80 -8.66 -8.29 5.79
CA SER A 80 -7.46 -9.05 6.19
C SER A 80 -6.17 -8.54 5.55
N ARG A 81 -6.23 -7.67 4.53
CA ARG A 81 -5.04 -7.18 3.83
C ARG A 81 -4.24 -6.18 4.65
N ILE A 82 -4.89 -5.41 5.52
CA ILE A 82 -4.21 -4.43 6.37
C ILE A 82 -4.38 -4.82 7.83
N GLU A 83 -3.27 -5.19 8.46
CA GLU A 83 -3.23 -5.58 9.87
C GLU A 83 -2.86 -4.38 10.75
N THR A 84 -3.49 -4.26 11.91
CA THR A 84 -3.04 -3.33 12.95
C THR A 84 -1.92 -4.00 13.73
N ARG A 85 -0.71 -3.45 13.68
CA ARG A 85 0.48 -3.98 14.35
C ARG A 85 1.23 -2.80 14.95
N ALA A 86 1.29 -2.72 16.28
CA ALA A 86 1.91 -1.58 16.96
C ALA A 86 3.36 -1.35 16.47
N PRO A 87 3.78 -0.09 16.24
CA PRO A 87 3.05 1.17 16.49
C PRO A 87 2.21 1.68 15.29
N GLY A 88 1.77 0.82 14.36
CA GLY A 88 0.96 1.24 13.22
C GLY A 88 0.29 0.10 12.47
N TYR A 89 0.55 0.00 11.17
CA TYR A 89 -0.16 -0.91 10.26
C TYR A 89 0.78 -1.60 9.28
N ALA A 90 0.43 -2.81 8.87
CA ALA A 90 1.16 -3.56 7.86
C ALA A 90 0.20 -4.00 6.75
N LEU A 91 0.63 -3.84 5.49
CA LEU A 91 -0.11 -4.33 4.33
C LEU A 91 0.48 -5.68 3.89
N SER A 92 -0.38 -6.68 3.79
CA SER A 92 -0.06 -8.03 3.31
C SER A 92 -0.31 -8.12 1.80
N LEU A 93 0.77 -8.24 1.04
CA LEU A 93 0.77 -8.48 -0.40
C LEU A 93 1.67 -9.67 -0.72
N ALA A 94 1.25 -10.51 -1.64
CA ALA A 94 2.18 -11.41 -2.31
C ALA A 94 3.10 -10.60 -3.26
N PRO A 95 4.33 -11.06 -3.54
CA PRO A 95 5.26 -10.33 -4.41
C PRO A 95 4.69 -10.01 -5.80
N THR A 96 3.84 -10.88 -6.33
CA THR A 96 3.19 -10.71 -7.64
C THR A 96 2.01 -9.74 -7.64
N GLU A 97 1.52 -9.33 -6.46
CA GLU A 97 0.44 -8.35 -6.31
C GLU A 97 0.97 -6.91 -6.37
N LEU A 98 2.28 -6.69 -6.32
CA LEU A 98 2.94 -5.38 -6.46
C LEU A 98 3.82 -5.35 -7.71
N ASP A 99 3.65 -4.35 -8.58
CA ASP A 99 4.50 -4.18 -9.77
C ASP A 99 5.99 -4.00 -9.45
N LEU A 100 6.32 -3.31 -8.34
CA LEU A 100 7.68 -3.20 -7.83
C LEU A 100 8.28 -4.57 -7.47
N GLY A 101 7.50 -5.44 -6.81
CA GLY A 101 7.94 -6.80 -6.48
C GLY A 101 8.17 -7.65 -7.74
N ARG A 102 7.31 -7.52 -8.75
CA ARG A 102 7.49 -8.17 -10.06
C ARG A 102 8.73 -7.67 -10.79
N PHE A 103 9.02 -6.36 -10.72
CA PHE A 103 10.22 -5.79 -11.30
C PHE A 103 11.51 -6.30 -10.59
N GLU A 104 11.52 -6.30 -9.25
CA GLU A 104 12.65 -6.81 -8.46
C GLU A 104 12.93 -8.29 -8.75
N GLU A 105 11.90 -9.13 -8.87
CA GLU A 105 12.03 -10.54 -9.24
C GLU A 105 12.65 -10.72 -10.63
N GLN A 106 12.18 -9.94 -11.62
CA GLN A 106 12.69 -10.01 -12.99
C GLN A 106 14.15 -9.52 -13.10
N VAL A 107 14.52 -8.47 -12.37
CA VAL A 107 15.91 -7.99 -12.32
C VAL A 107 16.82 -9.00 -11.63
N GLY A 108 16.37 -9.58 -10.51
CA GLY A 108 17.12 -10.63 -9.80
C GLY A 108 17.35 -11.87 -10.67
N ALA A 109 16.32 -12.32 -11.39
CA ALA A 109 16.43 -13.45 -12.31
C ALA A 109 17.40 -13.15 -13.47
N ALA A 110 17.37 -11.94 -14.03
CA ALA A 110 18.30 -11.53 -15.10
C ALA A 110 19.75 -11.40 -14.60
N ALA A 111 19.97 -11.03 -13.33
CA ALA A 111 21.29 -10.99 -12.72
C ALA A 111 21.89 -12.39 -12.52
N ILE A 112 21.05 -13.37 -12.15
CA ILE A 112 21.47 -14.77 -11.98
C ILE A 112 21.77 -15.43 -13.34
N ALA A 113 21.02 -15.11 -14.39
CA ALA A 113 21.23 -15.68 -15.72
C ALA A 113 22.51 -15.18 -16.46
N ARG A 114 23.21 -14.18 -15.89
CA ARG A 114 24.49 -13.67 -16.40
C ARG A 114 25.72 -14.25 -15.68
N ALA A 115 25.53 -15.07 -14.64
CA ALA A 115 26.59 -15.78 -13.93
C ALA A 115 26.80 -17.18 -14.54
#